data_AF-A0A7M2SW10-F1
#
_entry.id   AF-A0A7M2SW10-F1
#
_cell.length_a   1.000
_cell.length_b   1.000
_cell.length_c   1.000
_cell.angle_alpha   90.00
_cell.angle_beta   90.00
_cell.angle_gamma   90.00
#
_symmetry.space_group_name_H-M   'P 1'
#
loop_
_entity.id
_entity.type
_entity.pdbx_description
1 polymer ?
#
loop_
_entity_poly.entity_id
_entity_poly.type
_entity_poly.pdbx_seq_one_letter_code
_entity_poly.pdbx_strand_id
1 'polypeptide(L)'
;MQQSAVPELAHTHTRPIHWLATATAVAGVVAFSSVLQPNPATAAQPAGPEPRHAPAAAAAPDPARVDFPLECGPVKAIVVKKATGDLDGDGSPETVAVVHCDSPMGTPPDGVYVLTRAKDTAAARLVATLVDPKDSNTVSDITVRDGAVEADLLGYSSDDVPRCCPDVKDNAKWQWKNGAFARSTPSGARSV
;
A
#
# COMPACT_ATOMS: atom_id res chain seq x y z
N MET A 1 51.13 38.61 32.01
CA MET A 1 49.90 37.87 31.67
C MET A 1 49.44 38.34 30.30
N GLN A 2 49.10 37.38 29.44
CA GLN A 2 48.88 37.45 27.98
C GLN A 2 47.54 38.11 27.58
N GLN A 3 47.41 38.45 26.29
CA GLN A 3 46.30 39.15 25.60
C GLN A 3 44.85 38.72 25.91
N SER A 4 43.92 39.66 25.63
CA SER A 4 42.81 39.39 24.70
C SER A 4 42.60 40.60 23.78
N ALA A 5 42.93 40.43 22.50
CA ALA A 5 42.47 41.29 21.42
C ALA A 5 41.11 40.75 20.96
N VAL A 6 40.03 41.48 21.24
CA VAL A 6 38.74 41.25 20.60
C VAL A 6 38.53 42.40 19.61
N PRO A 7 38.34 42.14 18.32
CA PRO A 7 37.90 43.17 17.39
C PRO A 7 36.50 43.64 17.79
N GLU A 8 36.37 44.94 18.06
CA GLU A 8 35.10 45.64 18.22
C GLU A 8 34.22 45.31 17.00
N LEU A 9 33.08 44.63 17.23
CA LEU A 9 32.07 44.44 16.20
C LEU A 9 31.57 45.83 15.78
N ALA A 10 32.03 46.33 14.64
CA ALA A 10 31.42 47.49 13.99
C ALA A 10 29.92 47.21 13.79
N HIS A 11 29.08 47.83 14.62
CA HIS A 11 27.64 47.72 14.52
C HIS A 11 27.22 48.27 13.16
N THR A 12 26.80 47.36 12.28
CA THR A 12 26.26 47.72 10.97
C THR A 12 24.90 48.38 11.22
N HIS A 13 24.88 49.70 11.23
CA HIS A 13 23.64 50.46 11.36
C HIS A 13 22.81 50.32 10.09
N THR A 14 21.71 49.55 10.16
CA THR A 14 20.76 49.39 9.06
C THR A 14 20.12 50.74 8.74
N ARG A 15 20.46 51.32 7.58
CA ARG A 15 19.92 52.61 7.16
C ARG A 15 18.42 52.46 6.84
N PRO A 16 17.55 53.42 7.20
CA PRO A 16 16.10 53.36 6.98
C PRO A 16 15.69 53.04 5.53
N ILE A 17 16.54 53.41 4.56
CA ILE A 17 16.38 53.12 3.14
C ILE A 17 16.33 51.61 2.84
N HIS A 18 17.02 50.76 3.60
CA HIS A 18 16.94 49.30 3.41
C HIS A 18 15.56 48.75 3.76
N TRP A 19 14.91 49.31 4.77
CA TRP A 19 13.55 48.94 5.15
C TRP A 19 12.50 49.41 4.14
N LEU A 20 12.72 50.57 3.53
CA LEU A 20 11.87 51.04 2.43
C LEU A 20 12.00 50.17 1.18
N ALA A 21 13.23 49.73 0.86
CA ALA A 21 13.48 48.85 -0.27
C ALA A 21 12.80 47.48 -0.10
N THR A 22 12.90 46.86 1.09
CA THR A 22 12.23 45.58 1.36
C THR A 22 10.72 45.70 1.37
N ALA A 23 10.16 46.74 1.98
CA ALA A 23 8.72 46.97 1.99
C ALA A 23 8.15 47.15 0.58
N THR A 24 8.85 47.87 -0.29
CA THR A 24 8.43 48.12 -1.68
C THR A 24 8.49 46.84 -2.52
N ALA A 25 9.52 46.01 -2.32
CA ALA A 25 9.64 44.71 -2.99
C ALA A 25 8.49 43.77 -2.61
N VAL A 26 8.14 43.67 -1.31
CA VAL A 26 7.02 42.83 -0.84
C VAL A 26 5.68 43.36 -1.36
N ALA A 27 5.45 44.67 -1.31
CA ALA A 27 4.24 45.28 -1.86
C ALA A 27 4.10 45.04 -3.38
N GLY A 28 5.21 45.07 -4.12
CA GLY A 28 5.24 44.72 -5.54
C GLY A 28 4.83 43.27 -5.81
N VAL A 29 5.35 42.31 -5.04
CA VAL A 29 4.96 40.89 -5.19
C VAL A 29 3.47 40.68 -4.92
N VAL A 30 2.94 41.28 -3.85
CA VAL A 30 1.51 41.16 -3.51
C VAL A 30 0.64 41.81 -4.59
N ALA A 31 1.01 43.01 -5.06
CA ALA A 31 0.26 43.73 -6.09
C ALA A 31 0.29 43.00 -7.45
N PHE A 32 1.41 42.38 -7.83
CA PHE A 32 1.53 41.64 -9.10
C PHE A 32 0.96 40.21 -9.03
N SER A 33 0.77 39.64 -7.84
CA SER A 33 0.19 38.29 -7.70
C SER A 33 -1.27 38.18 -8.16
N SER A 34 -2.00 39.29 -8.21
CA SER A 34 -3.39 39.32 -8.67
C SER A 34 -3.54 39.39 -10.20
N VAL A 35 -2.47 39.69 -10.94
CA VAL A 35 -2.51 39.83 -12.42
C VAL A 35 -2.30 38.48 -13.10
N LEU A 36 -1.67 37.53 -12.41
CA LEU A 36 -1.50 36.13 -12.82
C LEU A 36 -2.55 35.25 -12.13
N GLN A 37 -3.83 35.56 -12.33
CA GLN A 37 -4.85 34.57 -11.98
C GLN A 37 -4.80 33.45 -13.03
N PRO A 38 -4.65 32.17 -12.63
CA PRO A 38 -4.99 31.09 -13.54
C PRO A 38 -6.44 31.32 -13.97
N ASN A 39 -6.72 31.17 -15.27
CA ASN A 39 -8.10 31.22 -15.75
C ASN A 39 -8.97 30.38 -14.81
N PRO A 40 -10.17 30.86 -14.41
CA PRO A 40 -11.09 30.04 -13.65
C PRO A 40 -11.23 28.73 -14.42
N ALA A 41 -10.93 27.60 -13.76
CA ALA A 41 -11.20 26.29 -14.30
C ALA A 41 -12.72 26.10 -14.31
N THR A 42 -13.37 26.79 -15.24
CA THR A 42 -14.72 26.47 -15.66
C THR A 42 -14.60 25.11 -16.30
N ALA A 43 -14.90 24.06 -15.53
CA ALA A 43 -15.30 22.79 -16.08
C ALA A 43 -16.63 23.03 -16.81
N ALA A 44 -16.52 23.57 -18.03
CA ALA A 44 -17.57 23.42 -19.02
C ALA A 44 -17.62 21.92 -19.25
N GLN A 45 -18.46 21.23 -18.50
CA GLN A 45 -18.96 19.93 -18.93
C GLN A 45 -19.69 20.28 -20.24
N PRO A 46 -19.16 19.94 -21.43
CA PRO A 46 -20.06 19.89 -22.58
C PRO A 46 -21.21 18.98 -22.14
N ALA A 47 -22.44 19.32 -22.51
CA ALA A 47 -23.55 18.37 -22.40
C ALA A 47 -23.08 17.11 -23.14
N GLY A 48 -22.57 16.16 -22.36
CA GLY A 48 -21.95 14.98 -22.89
C GLY A 48 -23.02 14.17 -23.60
N PRO A 49 -22.63 13.32 -24.56
CA PRO A 49 -23.55 12.27 -24.99
C PRO A 49 -24.09 11.58 -23.73
N GLU A 50 -25.39 11.33 -23.75
CA GLU A 50 -26.18 10.55 -22.79
C GLU A 50 -25.32 9.53 -22.03
N PRO A 51 -25.45 9.41 -20.70
CA PRO A 51 -24.56 8.57 -19.90
C PRO A 51 -24.59 7.14 -20.42
N ARG A 52 -23.62 6.81 -21.28
CA ARG A 52 -23.34 5.45 -21.66
C ARG A 52 -23.00 4.78 -20.36
N HIS A 53 -23.81 3.80 -19.97
CA HIS A 53 -23.51 2.95 -18.84
C HIS A 53 -22.05 2.52 -18.99
N ALA A 54 -21.21 2.97 -18.06
CA ALA A 54 -19.88 2.42 -17.93
C ALA A 54 -20.08 0.89 -17.82
N PRO A 55 -19.28 0.08 -18.51
CA PRO A 55 -19.35 -1.37 -18.33
C PRO A 55 -19.31 -1.63 -16.83
N ALA A 56 -20.27 -2.41 -16.32
CA ALA A 56 -20.26 -2.81 -14.92
C ALA A 56 -18.87 -3.39 -14.63
N ALA A 57 -18.19 -2.86 -13.62
CA ALA A 57 -16.88 -3.36 -13.21
C ALA A 57 -17.02 -4.89 -13.07
N ALA A 58 -16.14 -5.64 -13.74
CA ALA A 58 -16.14 -7.08 -13.64
C ALA A 58 -16.08 -7.43 -12.13
N ALA A 59 -16.85 -8.42 -11.68
CA ALA A 59 -16.80 -8.85 -10.29
C ALA A 59 -15.35 -9.28 -9.92
N ALA A 60 -15.03 -9.63 -8.69
CA ALA A 60 -13.78 -10.35 -8.42
C ALA A 60 -13.96 -11.88 -8.59
N PRO A 61 -12.93 -12.68 -8.88
CA PRO A 61 -13.01 -14.14 -8.88
C PRO A 61 -13.50 -14.69 -7.53
N ASP A 62 -14.41 -15.67 -7.56
CA ASP A 62 -14.89 -16.34 -6.34
C ASP A 62 -13.87 -17.39 -5.86
N PRO A 63 -13.28 -17.25 -4.66
CA PRO A 63 -12.28 -18.19 -4.16
C PRO A 63 -12.87 -19.58 -3.85
N ALA A 64 -14.20 -19.72 -3.73
CA ALA A 64 -14.85 -21.01 -3.56
C ALA A 64 -14.87 -21.87 -4.86
N ARG A 65 -14.40 -21.32 -5.98
CA ARG A 65 -14.37 -21.97 -7.30
C ARG A 65 -13.00 -22.47 -7.72
N VAL A 66 -12.03 -22.47 -6.80
CA VAL A 66 -10.64 -22.87 -7.08
C VAL A 66 -10.16 -23.84 -6.00
N ASP A 67 -9.36 -24.82 -6.42
CA ASP A 67 -8.66 -25.71 -5.50
C ASP A 67 -7.36 -25.03 -5.04
N PHE A 68 -7.23 -24.85 -3.73
CA PHE A 68 -6.01 -24.31 -3.14
C PHE A 68 -4.98 -25.42 -2.93
N PRO A 69 -3.68 -25.16 -3.14
CA PRO A 69 -2.62 -26.15 -3.00
C PRO A 69 -2.26 -26.39 -1.52
N LEU A 70 -3.24 -26.77 -0.70
CA LEU A 70 -3.05 -27.17 0.69
C LEU A 70 -3.34 -28.66 0.86
N GLU A 71 -2.41 -29.36 1.50
CA GLU A 71 -2.58 -30.75 1.90
C GLU A 71 -3.22 -30.83 3.30
N CYS A 72 -4.54 -30.73 3.36
CA CYS A 72 -5.30 -30.73 4.62
C CYS A 72 -5.64 -32.13 5.17
N GLY A 73 -5.23 -33.19 4.47
CA GLY A 73 -5.60 -34.55 4.85
C GLY A 73 -7.13 -34.74 4.85
N PRO A 74 -7.75 -35.20 5.95
CA PRO A 74 -9.18 -35.48 5.99
C PRO A 74 -10.07 -34.23 6.16
N VAL A 75 -9.50 -33.08 6.52
CA VAL A 75 -10.25 -31.83 6.69
C VAL A 75 -10.18 -30.97 5.43
N LYS A 76 -11.08 -29.99 5.32
CA LYS A 76 -11.16 -29.11 4.15
C LYS A 76 -10.25 -27.91 4.31
N ALA A 77 -9.76 -27.37 3.19
CA ALA A 77 -9.24 -26.01 3.15
C ALA A 77 -10.42 -25.02 3.21
N ILE A 78 -10.30 -23.97 4.02
CA ILE A 78 -11.33 -22.94 4.19
C ILE A 78 -10.72 -21.55 3.96
N VAL A 79 -11.49 -20.70 3.29
CA VAL A 79 -11.14 -19.28 3.11
C VAL A 79 -11.62 -18.52 4.34
N VAL A 80 -10.71 -17.92 5.08
CA VAL A 80 -11.03 -17.20 6.33
C VAL A 80 -11.03 -15.69 6.20
N LYS A 81 -10.25 -15.16 5.25
CA LYS A 81 -10.24 -13.74 4.89
C LYS A 81 -10.11 -13.60 3.38
N LYS A 82 -10.60 -12.49 2.86
CA LYS A 82 -10.40 -12.12 1.47
C LYS A 82 -10.35 -10.62 1.29
N ALA A 83 -9.59 -10.19 0.29
CA ALA A 83 -9.56 -8.82 -0.20
C ALA A 83 -9.62 -8.84 -1.74
N THR A 84 -10.08 -7.76 -2.35
CA THR A 84 -10.23 -7.68 -3.81
C THR A 84 -9.78 -6.32 -4.31
N GLY A 85 -9.18 -6.29 -5.49
CA GLY A 85 -8.76 -5.06 -6.15
C GLY A 85 -7.96 -5.37 -7.40
N ASP A 86 -7.79 -4.36 -8.25
CA ASP A 86 -6.97 -4.44 -9.46
C ASP A 86 -5.49 -4.44 -9.05
N LEU A 87 -4.83 -5.59 -9.17
CA LEU A 87 -3.44 -5.78 -8.72
C LEU A 87 -2.42 -5.64 -9.84
N ASP A 88 -2.84 -5.80 -11.10
CA ASP A 88 -1.96 -5.72 -12.27
C ASP A 88 -2.18 -4.49 -13.15
N GLY A 89 -3.23 -3.70 -12.84
CA GLY A 89 -3.56 -2.44 -13.51
C GLY A 89 -4.34 -2.61 -14.81
N ASP A 90 -4.91 -3.79 -15.06
CA ASP A 90 -5.68 -4.06 -16.29
C ASP A 90 -7.17 -3.65 -16.22
N GLY A 91 -7.60 -3.15 -15.06
CA GLY A 91 -8.98 -2.72 -14.80
C GLY A 91 -9.91 -3.83 -14.32
N SER A 92 -9.45 -5.08 -14.27
CA SER A 92 -10.18 -6.21 -13.69
C SER A 92 -9.70 -6.46 -12.26
N PRO A 93 -10.60 -6.66 -11.28
CA PRO A 93 -10.15 -6.94 -9.93
C PRO A 93 -9.74 -8.42 -9.77
N GLU A 94 -8.61 -8.63 -9.09
CA GLU A 94 -8.19 -9.90 -8.51
C GLU A 94 -8.86 -10.13 -7.14
N THR A 95 -8.82 -11.39 -6.70
CA THR A 95 -9.12 -11.77 -5.33
C THR A 95 -7.86 -12.26 -4.64
N VAL A 96 -7.60 -11.79 -3.43
CA VAL A 96 -6.61 -12.35 -2.51
C VAL A 96 -7.35 -13.12 -1.45
N ALA A 97 -7.03 -14.41 -1.30
CA ALA A 97 -7.66 -15.31 -0.33
C ALA A 97 -6.65 -15.77 0.71
N VAL A 98 -7.03 -15.66 1.98
CA VAL A 98 -6.31 -16.28 3.11
C VAL A 98 -6.99 -17.60 3.41
N VAL A 99 -6.22 -18.68 3.36
CA VAL A 99 -6.73 -20.04 3.40
C VAL A 99 -5.91 -20.86 4.36
N HIS A 100 -6.57 -21.63 5.21
CA HIS A 100 -5.94 -22.65 6.03
C HIS A 100 -6.81 -23.91 6.09
N CYS A 101 -6.28 -24.99 6.65
CA CYS A 101 -7.04 -26.20 6.87
C CYS A 101 -8.02 -26.01 8.03
N ASP A 102 -9.24 -26.53 7.92
CA ASP A 102 -10.29 -26.52 8.95
C ASP A 102 -9.93 -27.48 10.09
N SER A 103 -8.90 -27.12 10.85
CA SER A 103 -8.44 -27.89 12.00
C SER A 103 -9.31 -27.53 13.20
N PRO A 104 -9.92 -28.52 13.88
CA PRO A 104 -10.69 -28.24 15.09
C PRO A 104 -9.81 -27.79 16.25
N MET A 105 -8.49 -28.04 16.21
CA MET A 105 -7.55 -27.76 17.29
C MET A 105 -6.35 -26.95 16.80
N GLY A 106 -5.92 -25.99 17.61
CA GLY A 106 -4.77 -25.10 17.34
C GLY A 106 -5.09 -23.97 16.36
N THR A 107 -4.05 -23.25 15.95
CA THR A 107 -4.13 -22.21 14.91
C THR A 107 -3.30 -22.69 13.72
N PRO A 108 -3.94 -23.33 12.72
CA PRO A 108 -3.24 -23.80 11.53
C PRO A 108 -2.60 -22.61 10.79
N PRO A 109 -1.45 -22.80 10.14
CA PRO A 109 -0.82 -21.74 9.37
C PRO A 109 -1.65 -21.37 8.15
N ASP A 110 -1.56 -20.10 7.78
CA ASP A 110 -2.28 -19.53 6.65
C ASP A 110 -1.43 -19.57 5.38
N GLY A 111 -2.09 -19.86 4.26
CA GLY A 111 -1.61 -19.56 2.92
C GLY A 111 -2.32 -18.34 2.36
N VAL A 112 -1.60 -17.48 1.66
CA VAL A 112 -2.17 -16.32 0.96
C VAL A 112 -2.04 -16.53 -0.53
N TYR A 113 -3.16 -16.57 -1.24
CA TYR A 113 -3.23 -16.88 -2.66
C TYR A 113 -3.89 -15.76 -3.45
N VAL A 114 -3.38 -15.50 -4.66
CA VAL A 114 -3.96 -14.53 -5.59
C VAL A 114 -4.69 -15.25 -6.70
N LEU A 115 -5.94 -14.85 -6.93
CA LEU A 115 -6.81 -15.35 -7.98
C LEU A 115 -7.11 -14.25 -8.99
N THR A 116 -7.08 -14.60 -10.27
CA THR A 116 -7.55 -13.75 -11.37
C THR A 116 -8.53 -14.53 -12.25
N ARG A 117 -9.09 -13.88 -13.28
CA ARG A 117 -9.88 -14.57 -14.31
C ARG A 117 -9.05 -15.02 -15.48
N ALA A 118 -9.41 -16.19 -16.02
CA ALA A 118 -9.05 -16.56 -17.36
C ALA A 118 -9.75 -15.63 -18.38
N LYS A 119 -8.97 -15.05 -19.31
CA LYS A 119 -9.45 -14.04 -20.28
C LYS A 119 -10.50 -14.60 -21.26
N ASP A 120 -10.44 -15.91 -21.50
CA ASP A 120 -11.25 -16.65 -22.46
C ASP A 120 -12.51 -17.29 -21.84
N THR A 121 -12.41 -17.78 -20.61
CA THR A 121 -13.50 -18.55 -19.95
C THR A 121 -14.14 -17.83 -18.76
N ALA A 122 -13.58 -16.70 -18.33
CA ALA A 122 -13.93 -16.00 -17.08
C ALA A 122 -13.80 -16.87 -15.81
N ALA A 123 -13.24 -18.08 -15.91
CA ALA A 123 -13.02 -18.97 -14.79
C ALA A 123 -11.98 -18.39 -13.82
N ALA A 124 -12.19 -18.59 -12.52
CA ALA A 124 -11.22 -18.23 -11.50
C ALA A 124 -9.99 -19.15 -11.63
N ARG A 125 -8.78 -18.58 -11.56
CA ARG A 125 -7.52 -19.32 -11.53
C ARG A 125 -6.58 -18.74 -10.49
N LEU A 126 -5.82 -19.60 -9.84
CA LEU A 126 -4.74 -19.21 -8.94
C LEU A 126 -3.51 -18.81 -9.76
N VAL A 127 -2.91 -17.66 -9.45
CA VAL A 127 -1.73 -17.14 -10.18
C VAL A 127 -0.52 -16.88 -9.30
N ALA A 128 -0.70 -16.78 -7.98
CA ALA A 128 0.41 -16.60 -7.05
C ALA A 128 0.10 -17.13 -5.66
N THR A 129 1.16 -17.50 -4.95
CA THR A 129 1.19 -17.76 -3.51
C THR A 129 2.09 -16.70 -2.88
N LEU A 130 1.54 -15.84 -2.02
CA LEU A 130 2.24 -14.74 -1.36
C LEU A 130 2.83 -15.16 0.00
N VAL A 131 2.14 -16.08 0.69
CA VAL A 131 2.57 -16.71 1.93
C VAL A 131 2.41 -18.21 1.76
N ASP A 132 3.48 -18.97 1.96
CA ASP A 132 3.44 -20.43 1.98
C ASP A 132 3.07 -20.90 3.40
N PRO A 133 2.03 -21.75 3.58
CA PRO A 133 1.70 -22.31 4.89
C PRO A 133 2.87 -22.98 5.62
N LYS A 134 3.90 -23.45 4.89
CA LYS A 134 5.13 -24.03 5.47
C LYS A 134 5.93 -23.03 6.30
N ASP A 135 5.81 -21.73 6.01
CA ASP A 135 6.47 -20.67 6.76
C ASP A 135 5.85 -20.47 8.15
N SER A 136 4.79 -21.22 8.49
CA SER A 136 4.17 -21.22 9.82
C SER A 136 3.59 -19.87 10.26
N ASN A 137 3.30 -18.98 9.33
CA ASN A 137 2.70 -17.68 9.62
C ASN A 137 1.16 -17.78 9.68
N THR A 138 0.54 -16.90 10.45
CA THR A 138 -0.90 -16.64 10.42
C THR A 138 -1.15 -15.18 10.03
N VAL A 139 -2.29 -14.90 9.41
CA VAL A 139 -2.65 -13.59 8.87
C VAL A 139 -3.71 -12.96 9.76
N SER A 140 -3.33 -11.92 10.52
CA SER A 140 -4.28 -11.19 11.35
C SER A 140 -5.12 -10.19 10.56
N ASP A 141 -4.55 -9.58 9.51
CA ASP A 141 -5.26 -8.67 8.62
C ASP A 141 -4.76 -8.75 7.19
N ILE A 142 -5.65 -8.46 6.23
CA ILE A 142 -5.31 -8.41 4.81
C ILE A 142 -6.13 -7.37 4.07
N THR A 143 -5.46 -6.54 3.27
CA THR A 143 -6.11 -5.51 2.45
C THR A 143 -5.45 -5.39 1.07
N VAL A 144 -6.20 -4.86 0.12
CA VAL A 144 -5.68 -4.43 -1.18
C VAL A 144 -5.83 -2.92 -1.27
N ARG A 145 -4.71 -2.22 -1.49
CA ARG A 145 -4.65 -0.75 -1.61
C ARG A 145 -3.61 -0.36 -2.66
N ASP A 146 -3.96 0.56 -3.54
CA ASP A 146 -3.06 1.12 -4.56
C ASP A 146 -2.30 0.06 -5.39
N GLY A 147 -3.01 -1.01 -5.81
CA GLY A 147 -2.43 -2.13 -6.56
C GLY A 147 -1.48 -3.03 -5.77
N ALA A 148 -1.44 -2.87 -4.43
CA ALA A 148 -0.62 -3.67 -3.53
C ALA A 148 -1.49 -4.51 -2.60
N VAL A 149 -0.98 -5.70 -2.27
CA VAL A 149 -1.49 -6.52 -1.17
C VAL A 149 -0.71 -6.15 0.09
N GLU A 150 -1.41 -5.81 1.16
CA GLU A 150 -0.82 -5.54 2.47
C GLU A 150 -1.41 -6.54 3.48
N ALA A 151 -0.56 -7.19 4.28
CA ALA A 151 -0.97 -8.15 5.29
C ALA A 151 -0.17 -7.99 6.59
N ASP A 152 -0.87 -8.15 7.71
CA ASP A 152 -0.26 -8.28 9.03
C ASP A 152 -0.09 -9.77 9.36
N LEU A 153 1.15 -10.18 9.56
CA LEU A 153 1.55 -11.56 9.79
C LEU A 153 2.02 -11.77 11.23
N LEU A 154 1.65 -12.91 11.79
CA LEU A 154 2.15 -13.41 13.06
C LEU A 154 2.97 -14.68 12.80
N GLY A 155 4.21 -14.70 13.29
CA GLY A 155 5.16 -15.78 13.08
C GLY A 155 5.97 -16.12 14.32
N TYR A 156 7.02 -16.90 14.13
CA TYR A 156 7.85 -17.43 15.20
C TYR A 156 9.32 -17.10 14.96
N SER A 157 10.02 -16.66 16.00
CA SER A 157 11.45 -16.33 15.92
C SER A 157 12.35 -17.57 15.86
N SER A 158 11.86 -18.70 16.38
CA SER A 158 12.54 -19.99 16.38
C SER A 158 11.55 -21.14 16.64
N ASP A 159 11.99 -22.38 16.42
CA ASP A 159 11.18 -23.59 16.67
C ASP A 159 10.96 -23.87 18.18
N ASP A 160 11.68 -23.18 19.07
CA ASP A 160 11.51 -23.30 20.52
C ASP A 160 10.31 -22.50 21.04
N VAL A 161 9.73 -21.62 20.22
CA VAL A 161 8.57 -20.81 20.59
C VAL A 161 7.30 -21.68 20.55
N PRO A 162 6.52 -21.75 21.64
CA PRO A 162 5.28 -22.53 21.65
C PRO A 162 4.29 -22.07 20.58
N ARG A 163 3.69 -23.03 19.86
CA ARG A 163 2.70 -22.78 18.78
C ARG A 163 1.43 -22.02 19.21
N CYS A 164 1.16 -21.90 20.50
CA CYS A 164 0.07 -21.05 21.00
C CYS A 164 0.33 -19.55 20.83
N CYS A 165 1.60 -19.20 20.63
CA CYS A 165 2.13 -17.95 21.11
C CYS A 165 3.17 -17.38 20.13
N PRO A 166 2.76 -17.02 18.89
CA PRO A 166 3.66 -16.37 17.93
C PRO A 166 4.25 -15.09 18.53
N ASP A 167 5.56 -14.94 18.40
CA ASP A 167 6.36 -13.87 19.01
C ASP A 167 6.92 -12.86 17.99
N VAL A 168 6.76 -13.13 16.70
CA VAL A 168 7.13 -12.22 15.61
C VAL A 168 5.88 -11.59 15.02
N LYS A 169 5.94 -10.27 14.80
CA LYS A 169 4.96 -9.51 14.03
C LYS A 169 5.65 -8.91 12.83
N ASP A 170 5.06 -9.07 11.66
CA ASP A 170 5.60 -8.57 10.41
C ASP A 170 4.49 -7.93 9.58
N ASN A 171 4.78 -6.81 8.93
CA ASN A 171 3.88 -6.19 7.98
C ASN A 171 4.46 -6.40 6.58
N ALA A 172 3.72 -7.16 5.78
CA ALA A 172 4.14 -7.58 4.47
C ALA A 172 3.38 -6.79 3.40
N LYS A 173 4.12 -6.33 2.38
CA LYS A 173 3.55 -5.69 1.21
C LYS A 173 4.05 -6.37 -0.06
N TRP A 174 3.13 -6.74 -0.95
CA TRP A 174 3.44 -7.31 -2.26
C TRP A 174 2.87 -6.42 -3.36
N GLN A 175 3.63 -6.24 -4.43
CA GLN A 175 3.20 -5.53 -5.63
C GLN A 175 3.51 -6.35 -6.87
N TRP A 176 2.62 -6.30 -7.84
CA TRP A 176 2.88 -6.87 -9.15
C TRP A 176 3.99 -6.10 -9.87
N LYS A 177 5.05 -6.79 -10.23
CA LYS A 177 6.20 -6.25 -10.97
C LYS A 177 6.70 -7.28 -11.96
N ASN A 178 6.75 -6.91 -13.23
CA ASN A 178 7.37 -7.72 -14.29
C ASN A 178 6.85 -9.18 -14.37
N GLY A 179 5.54 -9.39 -14.17
CA GLY A 179 4.94 -10.72 -14.28
C GLY A 179 4.92 -11.55 -13.00
N ALA A 180 5.32 -10.99 -11.85
CA ALA A 180 5.26 -11.67 -10.56
C ALA A 180 4.98 -10.69 -9.41
N PHE A 181 4.47 -11.20 -8.29
CA PHE A 181 4.36 -10.42 -7.05
C PHE A 181 5.71 -10.36 -6.33
N ALA A 182 6.24 -9.15 -6.17
CA ALA A 182 7.45 -8.89 -5.40
C ALA A 182 7.11 -8.39 -4.00
N ARG A 183 7.63 -9.06 -2.97
CA ARG A 183 7.51 -8.61 -1.58
C ARG A 183 8.49 -7.45 -1.33
N SER A 184 8.00 -6.34 -0.81
CA SER A 184 8.84 -5.27 -0.29
C SER A 184 9.00 -5.42 1.22
N THR A 185 10.23 -5.32 1.71
CA THR A 185 10.49 -5.06 3.14
C THR A 185 10.14 -3.60 3.43
N PRO A 186 9.38 -3.29 4.49
CA PRO A 186 9.23 -1.92 4.95
C PRO A 186 10.62 -1.30 5.11
N SER A 187 10.82 -0.09 4.56
CA SER A 187 12.04 0.67 4.83
C SER A 187 12.05 0.94 6.33
N GLY A 188 12.86 0.19 7.09
CA GLY A 188 13.04 0.42 8.51
C GLY A 188 13.42 1.89 8.69
N ALA A 189 12.49 2.70 9.19
CA ALA A 189 12.77 4.07 9.57
C ALA A 189 13.76 3.98 10.74
N ARG A 190 15.04 4.14 10.43
CA ARG A 190 16.05 4.35 11.46
C ARG A 190 15.78 5.73 12.04
N SER A 191 15.13 5.77 13.20
CA SER A 191 15.15 6.95 14.06
C SER A 191 16.63 7.23 14.39
N VAL A 192 17.10 8.41 14.02
CA VAL A 192 18.43 8.94 14.39
C VAL A 192 18.30 9.74 15.67
#